data_AF-A0A842SP04-F1
#
_entry.id   AF-A0A842SP04-F1
#
_cell.length_a   1.000
_cell.length_b   1.000
_cell.length_c   1.000
_cell.angle_alpha   90.00
_cell.angle_beta   90.00
_cell.angle_gamma   90.00
#
_symmetry.space_group_name_H-M   'P 1'
#
loop_
_entity.id
_entity.type
_entity.pdbx_description
1 polymer ?
#
loop_
_entity_poly.entity_id
_entity_poly.type
_entity_poly.pdbx_seq_one_letter_code
_entity_poly.pdbx_strand_id
1 'polypeptide(L)'
;MVSRSIRLSQVLMISGQLLIYAGLMAYRPLRYIGEWSIDWQDIIHWMGILGFVIIASALLLQYLKIRLGTGAWIHCPLGITSFLFALFHSRTKAAVILPVHYASYYLVILLGIVVASGAVLRYRKTKRWQIWLKVAHGPTTLSMILILMHHILVKLAVI
;
A
#
# COMPACT_ATOMS: atom_id res chain seq x y z
N MET A 1 -30.02 -1.04 -10.90
CA MET A 1 -29.77 -0.47 -9.55
C MET A 1 -28.44 -0.91 -8.92
N VAL A 2 -28.02 -2.18 -9.03
CA VAL A 2 -26.80 -2.72 -8.38
C VAL A 2 -25.48 -1.98 -8.71
N SER A 3 -25.33 -1.35 -9.88
CA SER A 3 -24.07 -0.66 -10.22
C SER A 3 -23.91 0.72 -9.57
N ARG A 4 -24.98 1.35 -9.08
CA ARG A 4 -24.88 2.64 -8.35
C ARG A 4 -24.44 2.42 -6.91
N SER A 5 -24.98 1.41 -6.21
CA SER A 5 -24.57 1.08 -4.84
C SER A 5 -23.11 0.64 -4.77
N ILE A 6 -22.65 -0.18 -5.71
CA ILE A 6 -21.23 -0.60 -5.79
C ILE A 6 -20.31 0.61 -5.95
N ARG A 7 -20.62 1.52 -6.89
CA ARG A 7 -19.80 2.72 -7.12
C ARG A 7 -19.74 3.62 -5.87
N LEU A 8 -20.88 3.81 -5.20
CA LEU A 8 -20.92 4.57 -3.96
C LEU A 8 -20.05 3.92 -2.87
N SER A 9 -20.12 2.59 -2.69
CA SER A 9 -19.26 1.89 -1.74
C SER A 9 -17.78 2.04 -2.06
N GLN A 10 -17.38 1.99 -3.34
CA GLN A 10 -15.99 2.20 -3.75
C GLN A 10 -15.51 3.61 -3.41
N VAL A 11 -16.32 4.63 -3.71
CA VAL A 11 -16.01 6.04 -3.41
C VAL A 11 -15.87 6.25 -1.91
N LEU A 12 -16.83 5.77 -1.11
CA LEU A 12 -16.82 5.90 0.35
C LEU A 12 -15.61 5.21 0.98
N MET A 13 -15.21 4.06 0.45
CA MET A 13 -14.05 3.34 0.99
C MET A 13 -12.74 4.05 0.65
N ILE A 14 -12.58 4.52 -0.60
CA ILE A 14 -11.41 5.32 -1.00
C ILE A 14 -11.34 6.59 -0.17
N SER A 15 -12.43 7.36 -0.09
CA SER A 15 -12.44 8.64 0.64
C SER A 15 -12.24 8.42 2.14
N GLY A 16 -12.86 7.40 2.74
CA GLY A 16 -12.66 7.04 4.14
C GLY A 16 -11.21 6.67 4.44
N GLN A 17 -10.58 5.87 3.58
CA GLN A 17 -9.18 5.48 3.77
C GLN A 17 -8.22 6.66 3.61
N LEU A 18 -8.48 7.56 2.66
CA LEU A 18 -7.73 8.80 2.49
C LEU A 18 -7.92 9.75 3.67
N LEU A 19 -9.14 9.87 4.20
CA LEU A 19 -9.45 10.73 5.35
C LEU A 19 -8.76 10.24 6.62
N ILE A 20 -8.75 8.92 6.87
CA ILE A 20 -7.99 8.32 7.97
C ILE A 20 -6.52 8.70 7.84
N TYR A 21 -5.93 8.49 6.66
CA TYR A 21 -4.53 8.84 6.43
C TYR A 21 -4.24 10.32 6.61
N ALA A 22 -5.10 11.21 6.11
CA ALA A 22 -4.97 12.66 6.30
C ALA A 22 -4.98 13.03 7.79
N GLY A 23 -5.88 12.44 8.57
CA GLY A 23 -5.92 12.61 10.03
C GLY A 23 -4.65 12.14 10.72
N LEU A 24 -4.06 11.01 10.28
CA LEU A 24 -2.79 10.52 10.82
C LEU A 24 -1.60 11.43 10.46
N MET A 25 -1.65 12.11 9.32
CA MET A 25 -0.59 13.04 8.90
C MET A 25 -0.67 14.40 9.60
N ALA A 26 -1.84 14.81 10.09
CA ALA A 26 -2.03 16.08 10.80
C ALA A 26 -1.15 16.20 12.07
N TYR A 27 -0.79 15.07 12.68
CA TYR A 27 0.05 15.02 13.89
C TYR A 27 1.55 14.92 13.60
N ARG A 28 1.98 15.06 12.34
CA ARG A 28 3.38 14.92 11.95
C ARG A 28 4.05 16.30 11.84
N PRO A 29 5.01 16.64 12.71
CA PRO A 29 5.85 17.81 12.50
C PRO A 29 6.74 17.57 11.27
N LEU A 30 6.59 18.40 10.24
CA LEU A 30 7.49 18.41 9.08
C LEU A 30 8.69 19.29 9.44
N ARG A 31 9.87 18.68 9.61
CA ARG A 31 11.15 19.38 9.68
C ARG A 31 11.99 18.89 8.52
N TYR A 32 12.43 19.81 7.67
CA TYR A 32 13.41 19.53 6.63
C TYR A 32 14.76 19.25 7.29
N ILE A 33 15.36 18.10 7.01
CA ILE A 33 16.70 17.75 7.48
C ILE A 33 17.52 17.56 6.20
N GLY A 34 18.28 18.58 5.80
CA GLY A 34 19.02 18.59 4.52
C GLY A 34 20.35 17.85 4.55
N GLU A 35 20.59 16.98 5.53
CA GLU A 35 21.84 16.23 5.66
C GLU A 35 21.64 14.81 5.17
N TRP A 36 22.18 14.50 3.98
CA TRP A 36 22.21 13.16 3.44
C TRP A 36 23.39 12.38 4.02
N SER A 37 23.10 11.26 4.67
CA SER A 37 24.09 10.23 5.02
C SER A 37 23.70 8.91 4.36
N ILE A 38 24.62 7.94 4.33
CA ILE A 38 24.30 6.55 4.00
C ILE A 38 24.64 5.72 5.24
N ASP A 39 23.71 5.68 6.19
CA ASP A 39 23.80 4.81 7.35
C ASP A 39 22.93 3.53 7.18
N TRP A 40 22.99 2.62 8.15
CA TRP A 40 22.16 1.41 8.14
C TRP A 40 20.66 1.71 8.18
N GLN A 41 20.24 2.85 8.74
CA GLN A 41 18.86 3.28 8.75
C GLN A 41 18.41 3.73 7.36
N ASP A 42 19.30 4.35 6.58
CA ASP A 42 19.04 4.76 5.19
C ASP A 42 18.81 3.54 4.30
N ILE A 43 19.64 2.48 4.44
CA ILE A 43 19.43 1.21 3.72
C ILE A 43 18.05 0.63 4.01
N ILE A 44 17.58 0.71 5.26
CA ILE A 44 16.25 0.21 5.64
C ILE A 44 15.12 1.12 5.10
N HIS A 45 15.35 2.42 4.97
CA HIS A 45 14.44 3.32 4.26
C HIS A 45 14.34 2.98 2.76
N TRP A 46 15.48 2.67 2.11
CA TRP A 46 15.52 2.21 0.72
C TRP A 46 14.73 0.92 0.49
N MET A 47 14.71 -0.01 1.45
CA MET A 47 13.86 -1.20 1.35
C MET A 47 12.37 -0.85 1.25
N GLY A 48 11.92 0.20 1.95
CA GLY A 48 10.55 0.71 1.82
C GLY A 48 10.25 1.26 0.43
N ILE A 49 11.19 2.01 -0.16
CA ILE A 49 11.09 2.55 -1.53
C ILE A 49 11.09 1.41 -2.55
N LEU A 50 11.99 0.43 -2.41
CA LEU A 50 12.02 -0.77 -3.25
C LEU A 50 10.70 -1.55 -3.18
N GLY A 51 10.13 -1.69 -1.98
CA GLY A 51 8.81 -2.30 -1.80
C GLY A 51 7.72 -1.57 -2.58
N PHE A 52 7.75 -0.24 -2.62
CA PHE A 52 6.84 0.56 -3.44
C PHE A 52 7.06 0.36 -4.95
N VAL A 53 8.31 0.37 -5.41
CA VAL A 53 8.63 0.13 -6.82
C VAL A 53 8.12 -1.25 -7.25
N ILE A 54 8.33 -2.28 -6.43
CA ILE A 54 7.87 -3.65 -6.69
C ILE A 54 6.34 -3.71 -6.85
N ILE A 55 5.57 -3.10 -5.94
CA ILE A 55 4.09 -3.13 -6.03
C ILE A 55 3.60 -2.30 -7.22
N ALA A 56 4.22 -1.16 -7.51
CA ALA A 56 3.88 -0.33 -8.67
C ALA A 56 4.12 -1.08 -9.99
N SER A 57 5.26 -1.75 -10.12
CA SER A 57 5.55 -2.62 -11.26
C SER A 57 4.58 -3.78 -11.37
N ALA A 58 4.23 -4.43 -10.24
CA ALA A 58 3.27 -5.54 -10.22
C ALA A 58 1.87 -5.12 -10.72
N LEU A 59 1.44 -3.90 -10.38
CA LEU A 59 0.17 -3.33 -10.81
C LEU A 59 0.22 -2.90 -12.27
N LEU A 60 1.32 -2.29 -12.71
CA LEU A 60 1.51 -1.89 -14.10
C LEU A 60 1.49 -3.10 -15.04
N LEU A 61 2.19 -4.18 -14.68
CA LEU A 61 2.18 -5.44 -15.42
C LEU A 61 0.78 -6.04 -15.53
N GLN A 62 -0.01 -5.96 -14.46
CA GLN A 62 -1.40 -6.42 -14.45
C GLN A 62 -2.32 -5.51 -15.30
N TYR A 63 -2.16 -4.19 -15.21
CA TYR A 63 -2.95 -3.21 -15.96
C TYR A 63 -2.70 -3.30 -17.46
N LEU A 64 -1.43 -3.39 -17.86
CA LEU A 64 -1.03 -3.52 -19.26
C LEU A 64 -1.49 -4.85 -19.88
N LYS A 65 -2.14 -5.74 -19.10
CA LYS A 65 -2.61 -7.07 -19.52
C LYS A 65 -1.60 -7.73 -20.44
N ILE A 66 -0.31 -7.64 -20.10
CA ILE A 66 0.75 -8.24 -20.93
C ILE A 66 0.28 -9.67 -21.16
N ARG A 67 0.06 -10.01 -22.43
CA ARG A 67 -0.74 -11.13 -22.99
C ARG A 67 -0.39 -12.54 -22.49
N LEU A 68 0.47 -12.63 -21.51
CA LEU A 68 0.81 -13.84 -20.82
C LEU A 68 -0.26 -14.06 -19.74
N GLY A 69 -0.97 -15.18 -19.75
CA GLY A 69 -1.85 -15.61 -18.66
C GLY A 69 -1.16 -15.69 -17.27
N THR A 70 0.12 -15.29 -17.19
CA THR A 70 0.99 -15.15 -16.02
C THR A 70 0.89 -13.80 -15.31
N GLY A 71 0.19 -12.79 -15.83
CA GLY A 71 0.09 -11.47 -15.15
C GLY A 71 -0.41 -11.55 -13.71
N ALA A 72 -1.39 -12.41 -13.43
CA ALA A 72 -1.86 -12.70 -12.07
C ALA A 72 -0.86 -13.56 -11.26
N TRP A 73 -0.06 -14.39 -11.93
CA TRP A 73 0.96 -15.25 -11.32
C TRP A 73 2.16 -14.46 -10.82
N ILE A 74 2.48 -13.34 -11.45
CA ILE A 74 3.57 -12.44 -11.06
C ILE A 74 3.08 -11.38 -10.05
N HIS A 75 1.84 -10.89 -10.21
CA HIS A 75 1.29 -9.86 -9.31
C HIS A 75 1.27 -10.29 -7.84
N CYS A 76 0.79 -11.50 -7.53
CA CYS A 76 0.66 -11.94 -6.14
C CYS A 76 2.02 -12.13 -5.43
N PRO A 77 3.02 -12.83 -6.00
CA PRO A 77 4.35 -12.92 -5.40
C PRO A 77 5.01 -11.56 -5.21
N LEU A 78 4.94 -10.66 -6.19
CA LEU A 78 5.51 -9.31 -6.05
C LEU A 78 4.81 -8.51 -4.94
N GLY A 79 3.49 -8.65 -4.80
CA GLY A 79 2.74 -8.07 -3.68
C GLY A 79 3.21 -8.60 -2.32
N ILE A 80 3.44 -9.91 -2.20
CA ILE A 80 4.00 -10.52 -0.98
C ILE A 80 5.40 -9.98 -0.70
N THR A 81 6.29 -9.93 -1.69
CA THR A 81 7.64 -9.38 -1.52
C THR A 81 7.61 -7.92 -1.08
N SER A 82 6.76 -7.09 -1.69
CA SER A 82 6.54 -5.71 -1.28
C SER A 82 6.10 -5.61 0.18
N PHE A 83 5.17 -6.47 0.61
CA PHE A 83 4.72 -6.53 2.00
C PHE A 83 5.83 -6.94 2.97
N LEU A 84 6.66 -7.92 2.61
CA LEU A 84 7.82 -8.31 3.42
C LEU A 84 8.82 -7.15 3.59
N PHE A 85 9.07 -6.40 2.52
CA PHE A 85 9.94 -5.22 2.57
C PHE A 85 9.33 -4.11 3.43
N ALA A 86 8.02 -3.88 3.32
CA ALA A 86 7.31 -2.92 4.17
C ALA A 86 7.34 -3.34 5.66
N LEU A 87 7.19 -4.63 5.97
CA LEU A 87 7.32 -5.17 7.32
C LEU A 87 8.74 -4.96 7.87
N PHE A 88 9.76 -5.30 7.08
CA PHE A 88 11.15 -5.09 7.46
C PHE A 88 11.44 -3.61 7.72
N HIS A 89 10.99 -2.72 6.83
CA HIS A 89 11.07 -1.27 7.00
C HIS A 89 10.39 -0.79 8.30
N SER A 90 9.25 -1.39 8.67
CA SER A 90 8.50 -0.99 9.86
C SER A 90 9.13 -1.48 11.18
N ARG A 91 9.96 -2.53 11.15
CA ARG A 91 10.59 -3.09 12.37
C ARG A 91 11.55 -2.13 13.06
N THR A 92 12.24 -1.28 12.31
CA THR A 92 13.15 -0.26 12.89
C THR A 92 12.43 0.77 13.74
N LYS A 93 11.10 0.86 13.63
CA LYS A 93 10.25 1.80 14.37
C LYS A 93 9.45 1.11 15.49
N ALA A 94 9.57 -0.21 15.64
CA ALA A 94 8.76 -0.98 16.58
C ALA A 94 9.17 -0.82 18.05
N ALA A 95 10.40 -0.35 18.33
CA ALA A 95 10.87 -0.15 19.69
C ALA A 95 10.19 1.04 20.40
N VAL A 96 9.80 2.08 19.64
CA VAL A 96 9.09 3.26 20.17
C VAL A 96 8.03 3.70 19.15
N ILE A 97 6.76 3.47 19.47
CA ILE A 97 5.65 3.87 18.62
C ILE A 97 5.33 5.35 18.87
N LEU A 98 5.88 6.23 18.04
CA LEU A 98 5.57 7.65 18.02
C LEU A 98 4.45 8.00 17.03
N PRO A 99 3.70 9.11 17.23
CA PRO A 99 2.65 9.54 16.30
C PRO A 99 3.12 9.69 14.84
N VAL A 100 4.39 10.07 14.64
CA VAL A 100 5.03 10.15 13.31
C VAL A 100 5.08 8.81 12.55
N HIS A 101 4.88 7.68 13.23
CA HIS A 101 4.89 6.33 12.65
C HIS A 101 3.51 5.79 12.29
N TYR A 102 2.41 6.39 12.79
CA TYR A 102 1.06 5.86 12.58
C TYR A 102 0.68 5.74 11.11
N ALA A 103 1.04 6.75 10.30
CA ALA A 103 0.81 6.72 8.86
C ALA A 103 1.55 5.55 8.16
N SER A 104 2.75 5.21 8.62
CA SER A 104 3.52 4.07 8.10
C SER A 104 2.87 2.73 8.50
N TYR A 105 2.42 2.59 9.76
CA TYR A 105 1.71 1.38 10.20
C TYR A 105 0.38 1.19 9.48
N TYR A 106 -0.37 2.28 9.27
CA TYR A 106 -1.61 2.24 8.51
C TYR A 106 -1.39 1.72 7.08
N LEU A 107 -0.34 2.19 6.40
CA LEU A 107 0.05 1.66 5.08
C LEU A 107 0.41 0.17 5.10
N VAL A 108 1.17 -0.28 6.10
CA VAL A 108 1.52 -1.70 6.26
C VAL A 108 0.25 -2.55 6.46
N ILE A 109 -0.71 -2.08 7.26
CA ILE A 109 -1.99 -2.77 7.48
C ILE A 109 -2.79 -2.85 6.19
N LEU A 110 -2.93 -1.74 5.45
CA LEU A 110 -3.62 -1.73 4.16
C LEU A 110 -2.97 -2.70 3.17
N LEU A 111 -1.64 -2.68 3.07
CA LEU A 111 -0.90 -3.60 2.21
C LEU A 111 -1.09 -5.06 2.63
N GLY A 112 -1.09 -5.34 3.93
CA GLY A 112 -1.39 -6.68 4.46
C GLY A 112 -2.79 -7.15 4.08
N ILE A 113 -3.81 -6.30 4.20
CA ILE A 113 -5.19 -6.61 3.79
C ILE A 113 -5.25 -6.90 2.29
N VAL A 114 -4.62 -6.07 1.46
CA VAL A 114 -4.58 -6.26 0.00
C VAL A 114 -3.88 -7.58 -0.36
N VAL A 115 -2.70 -7.85 0.20
CA VAL A 115 -1.93 -9.06 -0.11
C VAL A 115 -2.64 -10.32 0.37
N ALA A 116 -3.09 -10.35 1.63
CA ALA A 116 -3.79 -11.51 2.18
C ALA A 116 -5.06 -11.83 1.40
N SER A 117 -5.83 -10.80 1.07
CA SER A 117 -7.05 -10.98 0.30
C SER A 117 -6.79 -11.39 -1.15
N GLY A 118 -5.78 -10.81 -1.82
CA GLY A 118 -5.35 -11.23 -3.16
C GLY A 118 -4.91 -12.70 -3.18
N ALA A 119 -4.19 -13.15 -2.16
CA ALA A 119 -3.80 -14.54 -2.00
C ALA A 119 -5.01 -15.47 -1.83
N VAL A 120 -5.96 -15.14 -0.94
CA VAL A 120 -7.17 -15.95 -0.73
C VAL A 120 -8.01 -16.05 -2.01
N LEU A 121 -8.14 -14.95 -2.75
CA LEU A 121 -8.89 -14.89 -4.01
C LEU A 121 -8.32 -15.79 -5.11
N ARG A 122 -7.01 -16.06 -5.06
CA ARG A 122 -6.36 -16.99 -5.99
C ARG A 122 -6.88 -18.41 -5.83
N TYR A 123 -7.15 -18.83 -4.60
CA TYR A 123 -7.57 -20.19 -4.27
C TYR A 123 -9.09 -20.34 -4.12
N ARG A 124 -9.83 -19.27 -3.80
CA ARG A 124 -11.30 -19.32 -3.58
C ARG A 124 -12.08 -18.40 -4.52
N LYS A 125 -12.35 -18.87 -5.75
CA LYS A 125 -13.09 -18.13 -6.78
C LYS A 125 -14.62 -18.25 -6.66
N THR A 126 -15.19 -17.91 -5.51
CA THR A 126 -16.66 -17.89 -5.34
C THR A 126 -17.27 -16.54 -5.77
N LYS A 127 -18.58 -16.49 -6.06
CA LYS A 127 -19.28 -15.22 -6.37
C LYS A 127 -19.10 -14.16 -5.29
N ARG A 128 -19.13 -14.54 -4.02
CA ARG A 128 -18.92 -13.64 -2.86
C ARG A 128 -17.54 -12.98 -2.91
N TRP A 129 -16.52 -13.79 -3.19
CA TRP A 129 -15.14 -13.34 -3.32
C TRP A 129 -14.91 -12.43 -4.53
N GLN A 130 -15.59 -12.68 -5.66
CA GLN A 130 -15.55 -11.78 -6.82
C GLN A 130 -16.21 -10.42 -6.54
N ILE A 131 -17.30 -10.38 -5.77
CA ILE A 131 -17.90 -9.13 -5.32
C ILE A 131 -16.92 -8.40 -4.40
N TRP A 132 -16.35 -9.11 -3.43
CA TRP A 132 -15.34 -8.56 -2.51
C TRP A 132 -14.17 -7.92 -3.26
N LEU A 133 -13.67 -8.55 -4.34
CA LEU A 133 -12.61 -7.99 -5.17
C LEU A 133 -13.00 -6.63 -5.78
N LYS A 134 -14.24 -6.48 -6.24
CA LYS A 134 -14.73 -5.24 -6.85
C LYS A 134 -15.00 -4.15 -5.82
N VAL A 135 -15.55 -4.49 -4.66
CA VAL A 135 -16.01 -3.50 -3.66
C VAL A 135 -14.95 -3.16 -2.62
N ALA A 136 -14.04 -4.07 -2.31
CA ALA A 136 -13.08 -3.95 -1.22
C ALA A 136 -11.62 -3.99 -1.70
N HIS A 137 -11.22 -5.03 -2.44
CA HIS A 137 -9.81 -5.17 -2.88
C HIS A 137 -9.36 -4.00 -3.75
N GLY A 138 -10.00 -3.85 -4.92
CA GLY A 138 -9.59 -2.87 -5.93
C GLY A 138 -9.52 -1.44 -5.41
N PRO A 139 -10.57 -0.92 -4.73
CA PRO A 139 -10.53 0.45 -4.23
C PRO A 139 -9.55 0.63 -3.06
N THR A 140 -9.33 -0.40 -2.22
CA THR A 140 -8.28 -0.35 -1.19
C THR A 140 -6.89 -0.32 -1.80
N THR A 141 -6.65 -1.10 -2.85
CA THR A 141 -5.39 -1.06 -3.60
C THR A 141 -5.17 0.33 -4.19
N LEU A 142 -6.22 0.95 -4.78
CA LEU A 142 -6.14 2.28 -5.36
C LEU A 142 -5.81 3.36 -4.32
N SER A 143 -6.55 3.40 -3.20
CA SER A 143 -6.30 4.37 -2.13
C SER A 143 -4.91 4.18 -1.51
N MET A 144 -4.49 2.92 -1.28
CA MET A 144 -3.17 2.59 -0.75
C MET A 144 -2.05 3.13 -1.65
N ILE A 145 -2.18 3.03 -2.98
CA ILE A 145 -1.18 3.60 -3.91
C ILE A 145 -1.09 5.11 -3.75
N LEU A 146 -2.24 5.81 -3.74
CA LEU A 146 -2.27 7.27 -3.57
C LEU A 146 -1.63 7.69 -2.25
N ILE A 147 -1.99 6.98 -1.17
CA ILE A 147 -1.44 7.21 0.17
C ILE A 147 0.07 6.96 0.17
N LEU A 148 0.53 5.86 -0.44
CA LEU A 148 1.93 5.48 -0.46
C LEU A 148 2.78 6.45 -1.29
N MET A 149 2.28 6.91 -2.45
CA MET A 149 2.90 7.96 -3.24
C MET A 149 3.08 9.23 -2.41
N HIS A 150 2.01 9.72 -1.77
CA HIS A 150 2.10 10.88 -0.90
C HIS A 150 3.05 10.65 0.27
N HIS A 151 3.01 9.47 0.91
CA HIS A 151 3.88 9.15 2.04
C HIS A 151 5.36 9.17 1.67
N ILE A 152 5.70 8.65 0.48
CA ILE A 152 7.06 8.68 -0.05
C ILE A 152 7.48 10.10 -0.39
N LEU A 153 6.62 10.89 -1.06
CA LEU A 153 6.91 12.29 -1.36
C LEU A 153 7.20 13.11 -0.10
N VAL A 154 6.36 12.96 0.94
CA VAL A 154 6.59 13.63 2.23
C VAL A 154 7.84 13.12 2.94
N LYS A 155 8.24 11.86 2.73
CA LYS A 155 9.49 11.32 3.28
C LYS A 155 10.72 11.82 2.53
N LEU A 156 10.68 11.83 1.20
CA LEU A 156 11.76 12.34 0.36
C LEU A 156 11.96 13.86 0.49
N ALA A 157 10.89 14.61 0.75
CA ALA A 157 10.99 16.05 1.01
C ALA A 157 11.47 16.38 2.44
N VAL A 158 11.66 15.38 3.29
CA VAL A 158 12.10 15.53 4.70
C VAL A 158 13.48 14.89 4.93
N ILE A 159 13.88 13.96 4.06
CA ILE A 159 15.24 13.42 3.91
C ILE A 159 16.09 14.42 3.11
#